data_AF-A0A918MNX2-F1
#
_entry.id   AF-A0A918MNX2-F1
#
_cell.length_a   1.000
_cell.length_b   1.000
_cell.length_c   1.000
_cell.angle_alpha   90.00
_cell.angle_beta   90.00
_cell.angle_gamma   90.00
#
_symmetry.space_group_name_H-M   'P 1'
#
loop_
_entity.id
_entity.type
_entity.pdbx_description
1 polymer ?
#
loop_
_entity_poly.entity_id
_entity_poly.type
_entity_poly.pdbx_seq_one_letter_code
_entity_poly.pdbx_strand_id
1 'polypeptide(L)' 'MPLGFFHHERARALASLEVIGPLDAGALLPGHGPLHRGPVRAAAGQARERATRNARARP' A
#
# COMPACT_ATOMS: atom_id res chain seq x y z
N MET A 1 -7.45 0.80 21.78
CA MET A 1 -6.71 -0.05 20.82
C MET A 1 -5.74 0.82 20.04
N PRO A 2 -4.43 0.85 20.34
CA PRO A 2 -3.50 1.69 19.60
C PRO A 2 -3.17 1.02 18.25
N LEU A 3 -3.36 1.76 17.15
CA LEU A 3 -3.03 1.38 15.77
C LEU A 3 -1.51 1.36 15.59
N GLY A 4 -0.85 0.29 16.03
CA GLY A 4 0.57 0.04 15.77
C GLY A 4 0.77 -0.38 14.31
N PHE A 5 0.81 0.59 13.39
CA PHE A 5 1.05 0.35 11.97
C PHE A 5 2.53 0.01 11.77
N PHE A 6 2.83 -1.28 11.64
CA PHE A 6 4.17 -1.86 11.40
C PHE A 6 5.01 -1.02 10.42
N HIS A 7 5.98 -0.25 10.93
CA HIS A 7 6.90 0.57 10.12
C HIS A 7 8.35 0.03 10.13
N HIS A 8 8.62 -1.13 10.73
CA HIS A 8 9.98 -1.65 10.81
C HIS A 8 10.57 -2.01 9.43
N GLU A 9 9.74 -2.22 8.41
CA GLU A 9 10.19 -2.67 7.09
C GLU A 9 9.60 -1.87 5.93
N ARG A 10 9.59 -0.54 6.05
CA ARG A 10 9.07 0.36 5.01
C ARG A 10 9.56 0.04 3.59
N ALA A 11 10.86 -0.23 3.45
CA ALA A 11 11.45 -0.56 2.16
C ALA A 11 10.87 -1.85 1.56
N ARG A 12 10.65 -2.88 2.39
CA ARG A 12 10.03 -4.13 1.94
C ARG A 12 8.56 -3.93 1.59
N ALA A 13 7.83 -3.14 2.39
CA ALA A 13 6.44 -2.80 2.08
C ALA A 13 6.31 -2.09 0.72
N LEU A 14 7.23 -1.18 0.39
CA LEU A 14 7.26 -0.54 -0.94
C LEU A 14 7.64 -1.51 -2.05
N ALA A 15 8.60 -2.41 -1.82
CA ALA A 15 8.99 -3.42 -2.79
C ALA A 15 7.84 -4.39 -3.11
N SER A 16 7.00 -4.74 -2.13
CA SER A 16 5.81 -5.57 -2.36
C SER A 16 4.79 -4.91 -3.30
N LEU A 17 4.72 -3.58 -3.35
CA LEU A 17 3.82 -2.89 -4.29
C LEU A 17 4.25 -3.11 -5.75
N GLU A 18 5.55 -3.28 -6.02
CA GLU A 18 6.07 -3.58 -7.36
C GLU A 18 5.74 -5.01 -7.80
N VAL A 19 5.57 -5.93 -6.85
CA VAL A 19 5.16 -7.31 -7.13
C VAL A 19 3.65 -7.40 -7.37
N ILE A 20 2.86 -6.66 -6.60
CA ILE A 20 1.38 -6.75 -6.63
C ILE A 20 0.78 -5.85 -7.71
N GLY A 21 1.38 -4.69 -7.99
CA GLY A 21 0.87 -3.71 -8.95
C GLY A 21 0.65 -4.20 -10.38
N PRO A 22 1.49 -5.11 -10.93
CA PRO A 22 1.31 -5.67 -12.27
C PRO A 22 0.19 -6.70 -12.40
N LEU A 23 -0.44 -7.14 -11.30
CA LEU A 23 -1.52 -8.13 -11.36
C LEU A 23 -2.74 -7.52 -12.07
N ASP A 24 -3.24 -8.22 -13.09
CA ASP A 24 -4.49 -7.88 -13.76
C ASP A 24 -5.69 -8.35 -12.93
N ALA A 25 -5.96 -7.58 -11.87
CA ALA A 25 -7.04 -7.85 -10.94
C ALA A 25 -7.87 -6.59 -10.70
N GLY A 26 -9.20 -6.77 -10.72
CA GLY A 26 -10.18 -5.71 -10.45
C GLY A 26 -10.62 -5.58 -9.00
N ALA A 27 -10.04 -6.37 -8.09
CA ALA A 27 -10.31 -6.28 -6.65
C ALA A 27 -9.12 -6.81 -5.83
N LEU A 28 -8.98 -6.30 -4.61
CA LEU A 28 -7.98 -6.76 -3.63
C LEU A 28 -8.63 -6.91 -2.28
N LEU A 29 -8.55 -8.13 -1.71
CA LEU A 29 -9.04 -8.44 -0.37
C LEU A 29 -7.89 -8.26 0.64
N PRO A 30 -7.89 -7.18 1.44
CA PRO A 30 -6.85 -6.97 2.43
C PRO A 30 -7.04 -7.91 3.63
N GLY A 31 -5.96 -8.17 4.37
CA GLY A 31 -6.04 -8.90 5.64
C GLY A 31 -6.89 -8.19 6.71
N HIS A 32 -7.12 -6.88 6.56
CA HIS A 32 -8.01 -6.09 7.43
C HIS A 32 -8.76 -5.02 6.64
N GLY A 33 -9.93 -4.61 7.14
CA GLY A 33 -10.69 -3.51 6.56
C GLY A 33 -11.47 -3.90 5.30
N PRO A 34 -11.96 -2.91 4.54
CA PRO A 34 -12.89 -3.15 3.44
C PRO A 34 -12.18 -3.70 2.19
N LEU A 35 -12.92 -4.50 1.41
CA LEU A 35 -12.52 -4.93 0.06
C LEU A 35 -12.22 -3.71 -0.81
N HIS A 36 -11.03 -3.68 -1.42
CA HIS A 36 -10.72 -2.71 -2.46
C HIS A 36 -11.31 -3.19 -3.79
N ARG A 37 -12.08 -2.32 -4.44
CA ARG A 37 -12.62 -2.56 -5.80
C ARG A 37 -11.99 -1.57 -6.77
N GLY A 38 -11.55 -2.09 -7.91
CA GLY A 38 -10.82 -1.35 -8.92
C GLY A 38 -9.47 -2.01 -9.24
N PRO A 39 -8.79 -1.51 -10.28
CA PRO A 39 -7.52 -2.09 -10.72
C PRO A 39 -6.47 -2.07 -9.60
N VAL A 40 -5.90 -3.23 -9.30
CA VAL A 40 -4.85 -3.37 -8.27
C VAL A 40 -3.66 -2.43 -8.54
N ARG A 41 -3.32 -2.23 -9.81
CA ARG A 41 -2.31 -1.25 -10.25
C ARG A 41 -2.58 0.16 -9.72
N ALA A 42 -3.82 0.61 -9.75
CA ALA A 42 -4.19 1.95 -9.29
C ALA A 42 -4.06 2.06 -7.76
N ALA A 43 -4.45 1.02 -7.04
CA ALA A 43 -4.26 0.95 -5.58
C ALA A 43 -2.78 1.00 -5.19
N ALA A 44 -1.94 0.22 -5.87
CA ALA A 44 -0.49 0.19 -5.63
C ALA A 44 0.16 1.56 -5.88
N GLY A 45 -0.22 2.24 -6.97
CA GLY A 45 0.25 3.60 -7.28
C GLY A 45 -0.10 4.61 -6.18
N GLN A 46 -1.37 4.63 -5.74
CA GLN A 46 -1.81 5.52 -4.66
C GLN A 46 -1.09 5.24 -3.33
N ALA A 47 -0.86 3.97 -2.99
CA ALA A 47 -0.13 3.60 -1.79
C ALA A 47 1.31 4.12 -1.82
N ARG A 48 1.99 3.99 -2.96
CA ARG A 48 3.35 4.50 -3.17
C ARG A 48 3.42 6.02 -3.05
N GLU A 49 2.49 6.74 -3.66
CA GLU A 49 2.41 8.19 -3.55
C GLU A 49 2.21 8.67 -2.11
N ARG A 50 1.29 8.05 -1.37
CA ARG A 50 1.03 8.36 0.04
C ARG A 50 2.27 8.10 0.89
N ALA A 51 2.98 7.00 0.63
CA ALA A 51 4.24 6.71 1.29
C ALA A 51 5.29 7.79 0.97
N THR A 52 5.44 8.25 -0.27
CA THR A 52 6.39 9.32 -0.60
C THR A 52 6.01 10.65 0.05
N ARG A 53 4.72 11.03 0.05
CA ARG A 53 4.25 12.25 0.72
C ARG A 53 4.53 12.22 2.22
N ASN A 54 4.26 11.09 2.88
CA ASN A 54 4.46 10.97 4.33
C ASN A 54 5.95 10.97 4.72
N ALA A 55 6.84 10.53 3.83
CA ALA A 55 8.29 10.62 4.04
C ALA A 55 8.79 12.07 3.96
N ARG A 56 8.22 12.90 3.09
CA ARG A 56 8.56 14.33 2.97
C ARG A 56 8.02 15.19 4.12
N ALA A 57 7.02 14.70 4.85
CA ALA A 57 6.37 15.41 5.94
C ALA A 57 7.00 15.13 7.33
N ARG A 58 7.97 14.21 7.44
CA ARG A 58 8.74 13.98 8.68
C ARG A 58 10.05 14.78 8.61
N PRO A 59 10.38 15.59 9.64
CA PRO A 59 11.68 16.25 9.75
C PRO A 59 12.81 15.23 9.94
#